data_AF-A0A914DXQ4-F1
#
_entry.id   AF-A0A914DXQ4-F1
#
_cell.length_a   1.000
_cell.length_b   1.000
_cell.length_c   1.000
_cell.angle_alpha   90.00
_cell.angle_beta   90.00
_cell.angle_gamma   90.00
#
_symmetry.space_group_name_H-M   'P 1'
#
loop_
_entity.id
_entity.type
_entity.pdbx_description
1 polymer ?
#
loop_
_entity_poly.entity_id
_entity_poly.type
_entity_poly.pdbx_seq_one_letter_code
_entity_poly.pdbx_strand_id
1 'polypeptide(L)'
;MSKIPFAIIVFCFIIVFCFISREEIRADNTYVLPAQGPHVPNGRKCYTCFLSCNGGERIGECVDDNTLCSTFYDKLGRIMSRLCKSGTLGCNAFGTGTGQKQCLCSGDLCNNDGVDAAAVAASS
;
A
#
# COMPACT_ATOMS: atom_id res chain seq x y z
N MET A 1 -58.91 -26.37 -2.50
CA MET A 1 -57.52 -26.75 -2.17
C MET A 1 -56.58 -25.82 -2.94
N SER A 2 -56.23 -24.69 -2.34
CA SER A 2 -55.45 -23.65 -3.00
C SER A 2 -53.98 -24.07 -3.03
N LYS A 3 -53.50 -24.44 -4.23
CA LYS A 3 -52.07 -24.65 -4.50
C LYS A 3 -51.43 -23.27 -4.48
N ILE A 4 -51.07 -22.77 -3.30
CA ILE A 4 -50.11 -21.67 -3.19
C ILE A 4 -48.87 -22.20 -3.92
N PRO A 5 -48.56 -21.68 -5.11
CA PRO A 5 -47.71 -22.37 -6.05
C PRO A 5 -46.32 -22.41 -5.45
N PHE A 6 -45.74 -23.61 -5.42
CA PHE A 6 -44.37 -23.89 -5.01
C PHE A 6 -43.37 -22.84 -5.55
N ALA A 7 -43.68 -22.24 -6.70
CA ALA A 7 -42.99 -21.11 -7.30
C ALA A 7 -42.84 -19.87 -6.40
N ILE A 8 -43.86 -19.48 -5.61
CA ILE A 8 -43.76 -18.33 -4.69
C ILE A 8 -42.80 -18.64 -3.55
N ILE A 9 -42.84 -19.87 -3.03
CA ILE A 9 -41.94 -20.31 -1.96
C ILE A 9 -40.50 -20.30 -2.48
N VAL A 10 -40.25 -20.88 -3.66
CA VAL A 10 -38.92 -20.87 -4.30
C VAL A 10 -38.46 -19.44 -4.61
N PHE A 11 -39.33 -18.56 -5.09
CA PHE A 11 -39.01 -17.16 -5.35
C PHE A 11 -38.65 -16.39 -4.07
N CYS A 12 -39.37 -16.63 -2.97
CA CYS A 12 -39.02 -16.10 -1.66
C CYS A 12 -37.67 -16.62 -1.17
N PHE A 13 -37.38 -17.92 -1.34
CA PHE A 13 -36.06 -18.47 -0.99
C PHE A 13 -34.94 -17.87 -1.84
N ILE A 14 -35.16 -17.65 -3.14
CA ILE A 14 -34.18 -17.02 -4.03
C ILE A 14 -33.93 -15.56 -3.62
N ILE A 15 -34.96 -14.79 -3.29
CA ILE A 15 -34.79 -13.41 -2.81
C ILE A 15 -34.02 -13.39 -1.49
N VAL A 16 -34.37 -14.26 -0.54
CA VAL A 16 -33.65 -14.37 0.73
C VAL A 16 -32.19 -14.77 0.49
N PHE A 17 -31.92 -15.73 -0.39
CA PHE A 17 -30.55 -16.13 -0.74
C PHE A 17 -29.79 -15.00 -1.43
N CYS A 18 -30.42 -14.23 -2.32
CA CYS A 18 -29.83 -13.04 -2.96
C CYS A 18 -29.57 -11.90 -1.97
N PHE A 19 -30.39 -11.75 -0.92
CA PHE A 19 -30.15 -10.77 0.15
C PHE A 19 -29.01 -11.22 1.08
N ILE A 20 -28.98 -12.50 1.48
CA ILE A 20 -27.90 -13.08 2.31
C ILE A 20 -26.56 -13.00 1.57
N SER A 21 -26.53 -13.35 0.28
CA SER A 21 -25.30 -13.24 -0.53
C SER A 21 -24.92 -11.80 -0.89
N ARG A 22 -25.83 -10.82 -0.83
CA ARG A 22 -25.46 -9.38 -0.89
C ARG A 22 -24.84 -8.89 0.41
N GLU A 23 -25.27 -9.39 1.57
CA GLU A 23 -24.61 -9.09 2.84
C GLU A 23 -23.26 -9.80 2.98
N GLU A 24 -23.11 -11.00 2.40
CA GLU A 24 -21.85 -11.75 2.45
C GLU A 24 -20.83 -11.34 1.36
N ILE A 25 -21.22 -10.53 0.35
CA ILE A 25 -20.25 -9.74 -0.46
C ILE A 25 -19.94 -8.38 0.22
N ARG A 26 -20.58 -8.10 1.37
CA ARG A 26 -20.01 -7.21 2.38
C ARG A 26 -19.21 -7.99 3.43
N ALA A 27 -18.83 -9.24 3.14
CA ALA A 27 -17.62 -9.80 3.73
C ALA A 27 -16.47 -8.87 3.34
N ASP A 28 -16.08 -8.01 4.27
CA ASP A 28 -14.85 -8.25 5.01
C ASP A 28 -13.60 -8.56 4.17
N ASN A 29 -13.58 -8.06 2.93
CA ASN A 29 -12.35 -7.75 2.20
C ASN A 29 -11.82 -6.37 2.61
N THR A 30 -12.48 -5.71 3.55
CA THR A 30 -11.70 -5.00 4.55
C THR A 30 -10.92 -6.06 5.29
N TYR A 31 -9.68 -6.28 4.86
CA TYR A 31 -8.62 -6.28 5.86
C TYR A 31 -8.94 -5.09 6.75
N VAL A 32 -9.59 -5.33 7.90
CA VAL A 32 -9.61 -4.35 8.96
C VAL A 32 -8.15 -4.36 9.40
N LEU A 33 -7.32 -3.64 8.63
CA LEU A 33 -6.11 -3.06 9.16
C LEU A 33 -6.59 -2.48 10.49
N PRO A 34 -6.05 -2.98 11.62
CA PRO A 34 -6.49 -2.54 12.94
C PRO A 34 -6.56 -1.03 12.84
N ALA A 35 -7.75 -0.44 13.07
CA ALA A 35 -8.00 0.96 12.80
C ALA A 35 -6.83 1.75 13.39
N GLN A 36 -5.88 2.11 12.53
CA GLN A 36 -4.70 2.80 12.94
C GLN A 36 -5.29 4.12 13.39
N GLY A 37 -5.14 4.44 14.68
CA GLY A 37 -5.68 5.68 15.25
C GLY A 37 -5.34 6.86 14.35
N PRO A 38 -6.06 8.00 14.42
CA PRO A 38 -5.91 9.08 13.47
C PRO A 38 -4.43 9.40 13.23
N HIS A 39 -3.94 8.98 12.07
CA HIS A 39 -2.55 9.16 11.67
C HIS A 39 -2.26 10.65 11.67
N VAL A 40 -1.33 11.09 12.52
CA VAL A 40 -1.07 12.51 12.68
C VAL A 40 0.01 12.92 11.67
N PRO A 41 -0.27 13.87 10.76
CA PRO A 41 0.76 14.38 9.87
C PRO A 41 1.91 14.95 10.67
N ASN A 42 3.13 14.50 10.38
CA ASN A 42 4.34 14.92 11.10
C ASN A 42 5.10 16.04 10.37
N GLY A 43 4.55 16.59 9.29
CA GLY A 43 5.14 17.67 8.50
C GLY A 43 6.19 17.24 7.48
N ARG A 44 6.70 16.00 7.52
CA ARG A 44 7.65 15.48 6.53
C ARG A 44 6.93 15.23 5.20
N LYS A 45 7.56 15.64 4.09
CA LYS A 45 7.03 15.37 2.74
C LYS A 45 7.95 14.45 1.97
N CYS A 46 7.39 13.44 1.31
CA CYS A 46 8.14 12.49 0.49
C CYS A 46 7.43 12.26 -0.85
N TYR A 47 8.17 11.83 -1.86
CA TYR A 47 7.55 11.22 -3.03
C TYR A 47 6.95 9.87 -2.63
N THR A 48 5.76 9.59 -3.14
CA THR A 48 4.98 8.39 -2.84
C THR A 48 4.45 7.78 -4.12
N CYS A 49 4.58 6.46 -4.22
CA CYS A 49 4.05 5.65 -5.30
C CYS A 49 3.96 4.20 -4.84
N PHE A 50 2.82 3.56 -5.10
CA PHE A 50 2.60 2.16 -4.79
C PHE A 50 2.66 1.36 -6.08
N LEU A 51 3.57 0.39 -6.14
CA LEU A 51 3.71 -0.57 -7.24
C LEU A 51 3.91 0.10 -8.61
N SER A 52 5.18 0.38 -8.94
CA SER A 52 5.67 1.01 -10.18
C SER A 52 5.52 2.53 -10.20
N CYS A 53 6.65 3.23 -10.10
CA CYS A 53 6.71 4.69 -10.09
C CYS A 53 6.92 5.29 -11.49
N ASN A 54 6.57 4.56 -12.56
CA ASN A 54 6.71 5.01 -13.95
C ASN A 54 5.77 6.20 -14.27
N GLY A 55 6.19 7.42 -13.90
CA GLY A 55 5.54 8.68 -14.25
C GLY A 55 4.34 9.10 -13.39
N GLY A 56 4.10 8.42 -12.26
CA GLY A 56 2.91 8.60 -11.42
C GLY A 56 3.19 8.98 -9.97
N GLU A 57 4.30 9.68 -9.70
CA GLU A 57 4.70 10.01 -8.34
C GLU A 57 3.85 11.14 -7.77
N ARG A 58 3.47 11.00 -6.50
CA ARG A 58 2.73 12.03 -5.77
C ARG A 58 3.50 12.45 -4.55
N ILE A 59 3.46 13.73 -4.23
CA ILE A 59 3.97 14.22 -2.95
C ILE A 59 2.95 13.87 -1.87
N GLY A 60 3.37 13.09 -0.89
CA GLY A 60 2.59 12.73 0.28
C GLY A 60 3.20 13.31 1.55
N GLU A 61 2.36 13.63 2.52
CA GLU A 61 2.79 13.99 3.87
C GLU A 61 2.89 12.72 4.71
N CYS A 62 3.98 12.59 5.45
CA CYS A 62 4.21 11.47 6.32
C CYS A 62 3.41 11.61 7.61
N VAL A 63 3.11 10.46 8.19
CA VAL A 63 2.32 10.37 9.40
C VAL A 63 3.09 9.67 10.51
N ASP A 64 2.77 10.04 11.74
CA ASP A 64 3.31 9.46 12.97
C ASP A 64 4.85 9.50 13.03
N ASP A 65 5.49 8.37 13.32
CA ASP A 65 6.94 8.23 13.47
C ASP A 65 7.69 8.08 12.13
N ASN A 66 6.97 8.10 11.00
CA ASN A 66 7.57 7.96 9.67
C ASN A 66 8.27 9.27 9.24
N THR A 67 9.48 9.48 9.77
CA THR A 67 10.22 10.74 9.59
C THR A 67 11.20 10.72 8.41
N LEU A 68 11.34 9.57 7.72
CA LEU A 68 12.26 9.38 6.59
C LEU A 68 11.50 9.07 5.30
N CYS A 69 12.10 9.44 4.17
CA CYS A 69 11.63 9.03 2.86
C CYS A 69 12.32 7.75 2.43
N SER A 70 11.55 6.80 1.91
CA SER A 70 12.02 5.49 1.47
C SER A 70 11.82 5.31 -0.03
N THR A 71 12.80 4.67 -0.67
CA THR A 71 12.72 4.16 -2.04
C THR A 71 13.04 2.66 -2.04
N PHE A 72 12.17 1.86 -2.64
CA PHE A 72 12.39 0.44 -2.86
C PHE A 72 12.76 0.18 -4.31
N TYR A 73 13.79 -0.63 -4.51
CA TYR A 73 14.31 -1.02 -5.80
C TYR A 73 14.16 -2.50 -6.03
N ASP A 74 13.84 -2.88 -7.26
CA ASP A 74 13.94 -4.25 -7.71
C ASP A 74 15.40 -4.68 -7.92
N LYS A 75 15.60 -5.96 -8.24
CA LYS A 75 16.92 -6.52 -8.55
C LYS A 75 17.64 -5.89 -9.74
N LEU A 76 16.92 -5.16 -10.59
CA LEU A 76 17.46 -4.44 -11.75
C LEU A 76 17.75 -2.97 -11.42
N GLY A 77 17.57 -2.54 -10.17
CA GLY A 77 17.75 -1.15 -9.75
C GLY A 77 16.59 -0.23 -10.16
N ARG A 78 15.44 -0.77 -10.54
CA ARG A 78 14.26 0.03 -10.90
C ARG A 78 13.40 0.30 -9.67
N ILE A 79 12.84 1.51 -9.59
CA ILE A 79 12.01 1.93 -8.47
C ILE A 79 10.69 1.16 -8.48
N MET A 80 10.45 0.38 -7.43
CA MET A 80 9.22 -0.36 -7.21
C MET A 80 8.18 0.46 -6.45
N SER A 81 8.62 1.19 -5.43
CA SER A 81 7.74 2.00 -4.59
C SER A 81 8.52 3.08 -3.84
N ARG A 82 7.79 4.13 -3.47
CA ARG A 82 8.26 5.20 -2.59
C ARG A 82 7.23 5.46 -1.50
N LEU A 83 7.68 5.67 -0.27
CA LEU A 83 6.80 5.90 0.88
C LEU A 83 7.56 6.53 2.06
N CYS A 84 6.81 7.07 3.01
CA CYS A 84 7.33 7.47 4.31
C CYS A 84 7.60 6.24 5.17
N LYS A 85 8.75 6.18 5.85
CA LYS A 85 9.09 5.06 6.74
C LYS A 85 9.91 5.54 7.93
N SER A 86 9.83 4.84 9.05
CA SER A 86 10.81 4.93 10.14
C SER A 86 11.96 3.91 9.95
N GLY A 87 13.13 4.22 10.48
CA GLY A 87 14.28 3.32 10.41
C GLY A 87 15.63 4.04 10.42
N THR A 88 16.66 3.33 9.96
CA THR A 88 18.03 3.84 9.87
C THR A 88 18.31 4.32 8.45
N LEU A 89 18.97 5.47 8.35
CA LEU A 89 19.44 6.03 7.09
C LEU A 89 20.38 5.07 6.34
N GLY A 90 20.31 5.14 5.02
CA GLY A 90 21.19 4.38 4.13
C GLY A 90 20.44 3.41 3.21
N CYS A 91 21.22 2.73 2.36
CA CYS A 91 20.72 1.76 1.39
C CYS A 91 21.11 0.35 1.81
N ASN A 92 20.13 -0.47 2.13
CA ASN A 92 20.32 -1.85 2.58
C ASN A 92 19.64 -2.83 1.64
N ALA A 93 20.17 -4.04 1.54
CA ALA A 93 19.51 -5.14 0.86
C ALA A 93 18.17 -5.45 1.56
N PHE A 94 17.11 -5.63 0.78
CA PHE A 94 15.78 -5.92 1.28
C PHE A 94 15.38 -7.32 0.84
N GLY A 95 15.12 -8.22 1.80
CA GLY A 95 14.82 -9.63 1.52
C GLY A 95 16.08 -10.44 1.16
N THR A 96 16.31 -11.52 1.90
CA THR A 96 17.42 -12.45 1.63
C THR A 96 17.24 -13.13 0.28
N GLY A 97 18.22 -12.98 -0.62
CA GLY A 97 18.28 -13.68 -1.90
C GLY A 97 17.44 -13.08 -3.04
N THR A 98 16.76 -11.94 -2.83
CA THR A 98 15.91 -11.30 -3.87
C THR A 98 16.70 -10.32 -4.74
N GLY A 99 17.84 -9.80 -4.24
CA GLY A 99 18.60 -8.73 -4.88
C GLY A 99 17.91 -7.36 -4.81
N GLN A 100 16.80 -7.22 -4.07
CA GLN A 100 16.10 -5.95 -3.89
C GLN A 100 16.86 -5.06 -2.91
N LYS A 101 16.68 -3.75 -3.04
CA LYS A 101 17.31 -2.76 -2.16
C LYS A 101 16.27 -1.79 -1.62
N GLN A 102 16.48 -1.32 -0.40
CA GLN A 102 15.70 -0.24 0.20
C GLN A 102 16.67 0.87 0.63
N CYS A 103 16.40 2.10 0.17
CA CYS A 103 17.13 3.29 0.58
C CYS A 103 16.25 4.19 1.43
N LEU A 104 16.76 4.64 2.57
CA LEU A 104 16.14 5.65 3.41
C LEU A 104 16.99 6.92 3.43
N CYS A 105 16.35 8.06 3.23
CA CYS A 105 16.97 9.38 3.28
C CYS A 105 16.20 10.31 4.24
N SER A 106 16.90 11.31 4.76
CA SER A 106 16.32 12.36 5.61
C SER A 106 16.27 13.67 4.83
N GLY A 107 15.16 14.37 4.94
CA GLY A 107 14.89 15.61 4.22
C GLY A 107 13.59 15.51 3.44
N ASP A 108 12.97 16.66 3.16
CA ASP A 108 11.76 16.67 2.35
C ASP A 108 12.11 16.32 0.90
N LEU A 109 11.32 15.43 0.31
CA LEU A 109 11.42 15.04 -1.10
C LEU A 109 12.80 14.48 -1.49
N CYS A 110 13.56 13.98 -0.52
CA CYS A 110 14.92 13.46 -0.74
C CYS A 110 14.92 12.15 -1.54
N ASN A 111 13.80 11.44 -1.58
CA ASN A 111 13.63 10.21 -2.34
C ASN A 111 13.19 10.51 -3.78
N ASN A 112 13.89 11.42 -4.44
CA ASN A 112 13.65 11.76 -5.85
C ASN A 112 14.64 11.03 -6.75
N ASP A 113 14.32 10.94 -8.05
CA ASP A 113 15.13 10.18 -9.03
C ASP A 113 16.60 10.64 -9.10
N GLY A 114 16.88 11.90 -8.76
CA GLY A 114 18.22 12.49 -8.83
C GLY A 114 19.13 12.16 -7.62
N VAL A 115 18.56 12.03 -6.42
CA VAL A 115 19.30 11.72 -5.18
C VAL A 115 19.46 10.21 -4.99
N ASP A 116 18.46 9.45 -5.45
CA ASP A 116 18.40 8.00 -5.41
C ASP A 116 19.54 7.32 -6.21
N ALA A 117 19.93 7.89 -7.36
CA ALA A 117 21.02 7.37 -8.19
C ALA A 117 22.40 7.43 -7.51
N ALA A 118 22.65 8.46 -6.68
CA ALA A 118 23.92 8.62 -5.97
C ALA A 118 24.07 7.62 -4.81
N ALA A 119 22.98 7.30 -4.13
CA ALA A 119 22.98 6.37 -3.00
C ALA A 119 23.11 4.90 -3.45
N VAL A 120 22.53 4.54 -4.61
CA VAL A 120 22.71 3.21 -5.20
C VAL A 120 24.15 3.00 -5.68
N ALA A 121 24.77 4.01 -6.32
CA ALA A 121 26.14 3.94 -6.82
C ALA A 121 27.21 3.85 -5.72
N ALA A 122 26.93 4.33 -4.51
CA ALA A 122 27.84 4.23 -3.36
C ALA A 122 27.79 2.86 -2.64
N SER A 123 26.84 1.98 -3.01
CA SER A 123 26.62 0.68 -2.38
C SER A 123 27.13 -0.53 -3.19
N SER A 124 27.79 -0.26 -4.31
CA SER A 124 28.46 -1.23 -5.20
C SER A 124 29.97 -1.11 -5.06
#